data_AF-A0A2T6LC32-F1
#
_entry.id   AF-A0A2T6LC32-F1
#
_cell.length_a   1.000
_cell.length_b   1.000
_cell.length_c   1.000
_cell.angle_alpha   90.00
_cell.angle_beta   90.00
_cell.angle_gamma   90.00
#
_symmetry.space_group_name_H-M   'P 1'
#
loop_
_entity.id
_entity.type
_entity.pdbx_description
1 polymer ?
#
loop_
_entity_poly.entity_id
_entity_poly.type
_entity_poly.pdbx_seq_one_letter_code
_entity_poly.pdbx_strand_id
1 'polypeptide(L)'
;MTAFPSGEQLAPVLAAAPAADGEFVEITDADVDQVVELWRACGLTRPWNDPHLDIADARAGDTSTVLVARADGRVTASAMAGYDGHRGWLYYVAVAPGLRSTGLGRAAVVAAEAWLVARGARKIQLMVRTTNTDVLGFYGRLGYTDQECTVLGRWVESD
;
A
#
# COMPACT_ATOMS: atom_id res chain seq x y z
N MET A 1 -26.92 -8.02 7.40
CA MET A 1 -26.40 -6.65 7.60
C MET A 1 -25.73 -6.63 8.98
N THR A 2 -24.50 -7.14 9.08
CA THR A 2 -23.79 -7.27 10.36
C THR A 2 -23.27 -5.89 10.77
N ALA A 3 -23.77 -5.40 11.90
CA ALA A 3 -23.32 -4.18 12.54
C ALA A 3 -21.82 -4.27 12.85
N PHE A 4 -21.11 -3.15 12.66
CA PHE A 4 -19.76 -2.97 13.20
C PHE A 4 -19.75 -3.30 14.70
N PRO A 5 -18.68 -3.90 15.24
CA PRO A 5 -18.59 -4.14 16.68
C PRO A 5 -18.79 -2.80 17.41
N SER A 6 -19.84 -2.74 18.22
CA SER A 6 -20.24 -1.55 18.97
C SER A 6 -19.13 -1.19 19.97
N GLY A 7 -18.37 -0.14 19.67
CA GLY A 7 -17.32 0.38 20.57
C GLY A 7 -16.02 0.79 19.87
N GLU A 8 -15.76 0.28 18.66
CA GLU A 8 -14.58 0.70 17.89
C GLU A 8 -14.89 2.01 17.16
N GLN A 9 -14.27 3.11 17.58
CA GLN A 9 -14.38 4.38 16.86
C GLN A 9 -13.70 4.19 15.49
N LEU A 10 -14.47 4.27 14.41
CA LEU A 10 -13.90 4.27 13.07
C LEU A 10 -12.87 5.40 13.00
N ALA A 11 -11.61 5.06 12.75
CA ALA A 11 -10.62 6.06 12.42
C ALA A 11 -11.19 6.88 11.25
N PRO A 12 -11.15 8.22 11.30
CA PRO A 12 -11.57 9.00 10.15
C PRO A 12 -10.72 8.54 8.97
N VAL A 13 -11.37 8.17 7.86
CA VAL A 13 -10.67 8.05 6.57
C VAL A 13 -9.91 9.36 6.44
N LEU A 14 -8.58 9.28 6.42
CA LEU A 14 -7.76 10.47 6.50
C LEU A 14 -8.17 11.35 5.32
N ALA A 15 -8.69 12.54 5.62
CA ALA A 15 -8.96 13.55 4.62
C ALA A 15 -7.70 13.70 3.76
N ALA A 16 -7.89 13.90 2.45
CA ALA A 16 -6.81 14.02 1.46
C ALA A 16 -5.61 14.74 2.09
N ALA A 17 -4.47 14.03 2.18
CA ALA A 17 -3.24 14.68 2.61
C ALA A 17 -3.02 15.89 1.69
N PRO A 18 -2.52 17.04 2.20
CA PRO A 18 -2.07 18.09 1.30
C PRO A 18 -1.11 17.41 0.32
N ALA A 19 -1.37 17.59 -0.99
CA ALA A 19 -0.56 16.97 -2.02
C ALA A 19 0.89 17.44 -1.79
N ALA A 20 1.73 16.55 -1.24
CA ALA A 20 3.15 16.65 -1.48
C ALA A 20 3.30 16.55 -3.01
N ASP A 21 4.02 17.48 -3.63
CA ASP A 21 4.06 17.64 -5.09
C ASP A 21 4.00 16.29 -5.83
N GLY A 22 2.85 16.06 -6.50
CA GLY A 22 2.52 14.80 -7.19
C GLY A 22 1.16 14.21 -6.78
N GLU A 23 0.22 14.19 -7.73
CA GLU A 23 -1.00 13.36 -7.62
C GLU A 23 -0.61 11.88 -7.70
N PHE A 24 -1.20 11.04 -6.83
CA PHE A 24 -1.08 9.60 -6.95
C PHE A 24 -2.07 9.12 -8.02
N VAL A 25 -1.54 8.54 -9.08
CA VAL A 25 -2.32 7.99 -10.20
C VAL A 25 -1.94 6.54 -10.42
N GLU A 26 -2.77 5.80 -11.14
CA GLU A 26 -2.44 4.43 -11.52
C GLU A 26 -1.17 4.38 -12.38
N ILE A 27 -0.39 3.32 -12.16
CA ILE A 27 0.84 3.03 -12.87
C ILE A 27 0.59 2.85 -14.38
N THR A 28 1.57 3.25 -15.18
CA THR A 28 1.62 2.96 -16.63
C THR A 28 2.82 2.06 -16.95
N ASP A 29 2.89 1.54 -18.17
CA ASP A 29 4.04 0.71 -18.58
C ASP A 29 5.38 1.45 -18.48
N ALA A 30 5.39 2.78 -18.66
CA ALA A 30 6.58 3.61 -18.55
C ALA A 30 7.14 3.73 -17.12
N ASP A 31 6.36 3.34 -16.11
CA ASP A 31 6.74 3.46 -14.70
C ASP A 31 7.28 2.16 -14.12
N VAL A 32 7.03 1.02 -14.76
CA VAL A 32 7.26 -0.32 -14.20
C VAL A 32 8.70 -0.46 -13.70
N ASP A 33 9.69 -0.17 -14.54
CA ASP A 33 11.10 -0.31 -14.16
C ASP A 33 11.46 0.64 -13.01
N GLN A 34 10.92 1.86 -12.99
CA GLN A 34 11.17 2.83 -11.92
C GLN A 34 10.53 2.40 -10.59
N VAL A 35 9.35 1.79 -10.63
CA VAL A 35 8.67 1.23 -9.45
C VAL A 35 9.49 0.06 -8.90
N VAL A 36 9.99 -0.82 -9.77
CA VAL A 36 10.85 -1.93 -9.37
C VAL A 36 12.15 -1.42 -8.73
N GLU A 37 12.80 -0.40 -9.32
CA GLU A 37 13.97 0.28 -8.74
C GLU A 37 13.66 0.86 -7.37
N LEU A 38 12.53 1.55 -7.22
CA LEU A 38 12.07 2.12 -5.96
C LEU A 38 11.88 1.01 -4.90
N TRP A 39 11.21 -0.09 -5.24
CA TRP A 39 10.98 -1.20 -4.31
C TRP A 39 12.28 -1.84 -3.85
N ARG A 40 13.26 -2.01 -4.75
CA ARG A 40 14.60 -2.49 -4.41
C ARG A 40 15.30 -1.51 -3.45
N ALA A 41 15.29 -0.21 -3.76
CA ALA A 41 15.89 0.82 -2.90
C ALA A 41 15.24 0.92 -1.51
N CYS A 42 13.95 0.57 -1.41
CA CYS A 42 13.22 0.49 -0.15
C CYS A 42 13.35 -0.87 0.57
N GLY A 43 14.03 -1.86 -0.02
CA GLY A 43 14.21 -3.19 0.56
C GLY A 43 12.91 -4.02 0.60
N LEU A 44 11.97 -3.75 -0.31
CA LEU A 44 10.66 -4.40 -0.35
C LEU A 44 10.62 -5.69 -1.18
N THR A 45 11.57 -5.88 -2.09
CA THR A 45 11.65 -7.09 -2.93
C THR A 45 12.19 -8.30 -2.16
N ARG A 46 11.81 -9.51 -2.59
CA ARG A 46 12.31 -10.77 -2.02
C ARG A 46 12.77 -11.71 -3.13
N PRO A 47 13.73 -12.62 -2.88
CA PRO A 47 14.22 -13.53 -3.91
C PRO A 47 13.15 -14.43 -4.53
N TRP A 48 12.07 -14.69 -3.79
CA TRP A 48 10.97 -15.57 -4.19
C TRP A 48 9.77 -14.83 -4.83
N ASN A 49 9.82 -13.49 -4.91
CA ASN A 49 8.80 -12.69 -5.59
C ASN A 49 9.47 -11.90 -6.72
N ASP A 50 9.08 -12.15 -7.98
CA ASP A 50 9.48 -11.27 -9.08
C ASP A 50 8.62 -10.00 -9.04
N PRO A 51 9.21 -8.82 -8.81
CA PRO A 51 8.45 -7.58 -8.72
C PRO A 51 7.80 -7.17 -10.04
N HIS A 52 8.29 -7.64 -11.20
CA HIS A 52 7.63 -7.39 -12.49
C HIS A 52 6.34 -8.20 -12.61
N LEU A 53 6.35 -9.46 -12.15
CA LEU A 53 5.15 -10.30 -12.10
C LEU A 53 4.15 -9.75 -11.08
N ASP A 54 4.61 -9.33 -9.89
CA ASP A 54 3.73 -8.70 -8.89
C ASP A 54 3.00 -7.47 -9.46
N ILE A 55 3.68 -6.63 -10.25
CA ILE A 55 3.08 -5.47 -10.91
C ILE A 55 2.10 -5.91 -12.00
N ALA A 56 2.46 -6.89 -12.83
CA ALA A 56 1.62 -7.38 -13.91
C ALA A 56 0.33 -7.99 -13.36
N ASP A 57 0.42 -8.85 -12.34
CA ASP A 57 -0.71 -9.51 -11.69
C ASP A 57 -1.63 -8.47 -11.02
N ALA A 58 -1.04 -7.48 -10.33
CA ALA A 58 -1.83 -6.40 -9.72
C ALA A 58 -2.61 -5.56 -10.74
N ARG A 59 -2.20 -5.55 -12.01
CA ARG A 59 -2.85 -4.82 -13.10
C ARG A 59 -3.74 -5.69 -13.99
N ALA A 60 -3.78 -7.00 -13.76
CA ALA A 60 -4.46 -7.95 -14.66
C ALA A 60 -6.00 -7.83 -14.62
N GLY A 61 -6.55 -7.26 -13.54
CA GLY A 61 -7.98 -7.05 -13.34
C GLY A 61 -8.29 -5.71 -12.66
N ASP A 62 -9.51 -5.58 -12.15
CA ASP A 62 -10.02 -4.35 -11.53
C ASP A 62 -10.00 -4.37 -9.98
N THR A 63 -9.64 -5.52 -9.40
CA THR A 63 -9.59 -5.75 -7.96
C THR A 63 -8.30 -5.27 -7.31
N SER A 64 -7.27 -4.92 -8.08
CA SER A 64 -6.02 -4.35 -7.56
C SER A 64 -5.45 -3.27 -8.48
N THR A 65 -4.47 -2.51 -7.98
CA THR A 65 -3.69 -1.55 -8.75
C THR A 65 -2.33 -1.29 -8.08
N VAL A 66 -1.45 -0.58 -8.79
CA VAL A 66 -0.31 0.14 -8.21
C VAL A 66 -0.50 1.62 -8.46
N LEU A 67 -0.54 2.41 -7.40
CA LEU A 67 -0.56 3.88 -7.45
C LEU A 67 0.87 4.41 -7.34
N VAL A 68 1.18 5.45 -8.13
CA VAL A 68 2.49 6.09 -8.15
C VAL A 68 2.37 7.61 -8.09
N ALA A 69 3.30 8.24 -7.38
CA ALA A 69 3.56 9.68 -7.48
C ALA A 69 4.84 9.91 -8.28
N ARG A 70 4.86 11.01 -9.06
CA ARG A 70 5.99 11.39 -9.90
C ARG A 70 6.44 12.82 -9.58
N ALA A 71 7.76 13.03 -9.58
CA ALA A 71 8.37 14.35 -9.59
C ALA A 71 9.44 14.36 -10.68
N ASP A 72 9.46 15.38 -11.53
CA ASP A 72 10.42 15.54 -12.63
C ASP A 72 10.56 14.28 -13.51
N GLY A 73 9.42 13.63 -13.81
CA GLY A 73 9.37 12.41 -14.62
C GLY A 73 9.89 11.15 -13.93
N ARG A 74 10.24 11.21 -12.64
CA ARG A 74 10.69 10.08 -11.84
C ARG A 74 9.64 9.61 -10.85
N VAL A 75 9.48 8.30 -10.71
CA VAL A 75 8.62 7.73 -9.65
C VAL A 75 9.28 7.97 -8.29
N THR A 76 8.58 8.67 -7.39
CA THR A 76 9.10 9.06 -6.07
C THR A 76 8.45 8.27 -4.92
N ALA A 77 7.24 7.76 -5.14
CA ALA A 77 6.52 6.94 -4.17
C ALA A 77 5.56 5.99 -4.88
N SER A 78 5.24 4.88 -4.23
CA SER A 78 4.24 3.91 -4.70
C SER A 78 3.40 3.35 -3.56
N ALA A 79 2.22 2.84 -3.88
CA ALA A 79 1.45 1.94 -3.03
C ALA A 79 0.70 0.94 -3.92
N MET A 80 0.81 -0.36 -3.61
CA MET A 80 -0.03 -1.38 -4.23
C MET A 80 -1.25 -1.60 -3.34
N ALA A 81 -2.43 -1.60 -3.96
CA ALA A 81 -3.71 -1.75 -3.28
C ALA A 81 -4.51 -2.88 -3.92
N GLY A 82 -5.15 -3.72 -3.11
CA GLY A 82 -6.01 -4.80 -3.58
C GLY A 82 -7.25 -4.98 -2.72
N TYR A 83 -8.39 -5.26 -3.34
CA TYR A 83 -9.64 -5.57 -2.66
C TYR A 83 -10.06 -7.02 -2.94
N ASP A 84 -10.16 -7.82 -1.88
CA ASP A 84 -10.45 -9.26 -1.98
C ASP A 84 -11.96 -9.60 -1.88
N GLY A 85 -12.83 -8.59 -1.90
CA GLY A 85 -14.28 -8.74 -1.65
C GLY A 85 -14.68 -8.67 -0.17
N HIS A 86 -13.70 -8.66 0.75
CA HIS A 86 -13.92 -8.58 2.20
C HIS A 86 -13.10 -7.46 2.88
N ARG A 87 -11.84 -7.32 2.50
CA ARG A 87 -10.85 -6.36 3.03
C ARG A 87 -10.10 -5.70 1.87
N GLY A 88 -9.74 -4.45 2.10
CA GLY A 88 -8.68 -3.82 1.33
C GLY A 88 -7.32 -4.21 1.91
N TRP A 89 -6.32 -4.36 1.06
CA TRP A 89 -4.96 -4.69 1.44
C TRP A 89 -3.97 -3.70 0.85
N LEU A 90 -3.00 -3.30 1.66
CA LEU A 90 -1.86 -2.50 1.21
C LEU A 90 -0.60 -3.37 1.14
N TYR A 91 0.07 -3.29 0.00
CA TYR A 91 1.38 -3.87 -0.27
C TYR A 91 2.30 -2.80 -0.86
N TYR A 92 3.61 -3.05 -0.85
CA TYR A 92 4.60 -2.25 -1.57
C TYR A 92 4.47 -0.71 -1.40
N VAL A 93 4.13 -0.25 -0.19
CA VAL A 93 4.13 1.18 0.15
C VAL A 93 5.58 1.65 0.26
N ALA A 94 6.00 2.50 -0.67
CA ALA A 94 7.39 2.89 -0.84
C ALA A 94 7.50 4.40 -1.03
N VAL A 95 8.58 4.97 -0.48
CA VAL A 95 8.99 6.36 -0.71
C VAL A 95 10.49 6.35 -0.93
N ALA A 96 10.93 7.03 -1.99
CA ALA A 96 12.34 7.15 -2.34
C ALA A 96 13.15 7.59 -1.10
N PRO A 97 14.30 6.95 -0.78
CA PRO A 97 15.01 7.19 0.47
C PRO A 97 15.32 8.67 0.78
N GLY A 98 15.69 9.45 -0.24
CA GLY A 98 15.99 10.88 -0.10
C GLY A 98 14.75 11.77 0.08
N LEU A 99 13.54 11.24 -0.10
CA LEU A 99 12.28 11.96 0.03
C LEU A 99 11.45 11.47 1.23
N ARG A 100 12.05 10.72 2.16
CA ARG A 100 11.38 10.32 3.40
C ARG A 100 11.13 11.52 4.31
N SER A 101 10.15 11.37 5.21
CA SER A 101 9.74 12.43 6.15
C SER A 101 9.21 13.72 5.50
N THR A 102 8.86 13.68 4.21
CA THR A 102 8.26 14.79 3.46
C THR A 102 6.72 14.75 3.45
N GLY A 103 6.11 13.69 3.99
CA GLY A 103 4.68 13.44 3.92
C GLY A 103 4.24 12.49 2.79
N LEU A 104 5.11 12.17 1.82
CA LEU A 104 4.77 11.27 0.70
C LEU A 104 4.26 9.90 1.14
N GLY A 105 4.79 9.33 2.23
CA GLY A 105 4.31 8.04 2.73
C GLY A 105 2.86 8.09 3.20
N ARG A 106 2.46 9.18 3.90
CA ARG A 106 1.08 9.42 4.28
C ARG A 106 0.20 9.61 3.04
N ALA A 107 0.67 10.40 2.07
CA ALA A 107 -0.06 10.63 0.83
C ALA A 107 -0.30 9.33 0.04
N ALA A 108 0.70 8.44 -0.03
CA ALA A 108 0.58 7.13 -0.67
C ALA A 108 -0.50 6.26 -0.02
N VAL A 109 -0.51 6.19 1.32
CA VAL A 109 -1.52 5.41 2.07
C VAL A 109 -2.91 6.00 1.86
N VAL A 110 -3.08 7.32 1.95
CA VAL A 110 -4.38 7.99 1.75
C VAL A 110 -4.92 7.75 0.34
N ALA A 111 -4.07 7.82 -0.69
CA ALA A 111 -4.47 7.55 -2.06
C ALA A 111 -4.94 6.10 -2.24
N ALA A 112 -4.21 5.15 -1.67
CA ALA A 112 -4.58 3.75 -1.69
C ALA A 112 -5.87 3.47 -0.91
N GLU A 113 -6.07 4.11 0.25
CA GLU A 113 -7.31 4.03 1.03
C GLU A 113 -8.50 4.53 0.23
N ALA A 114 -8.38 5.68 -0.44
CA ALA A 114 -9.43 6.23 -1.29
C ALA A 114 -9.78 5.27 -2.44
N TRP A 115 -8.77 4.70 -3.10
CA TRP A 115 -8.95 3.72 -4.18
C TRP A 115 -9.67 2.45 -3.70
N LEU A 116 -9.35 1.97 -2.49
CA LEU A 116 -9.98 0.80 -1.87
C LEU A 116 -11.41 1.07 -1.40
N VAL A 117 -11.68 2.22 -0.79
CA VAL A 117 -13.01 2.64 -0.36
C VAL A 117 -13.95 2.77 -1.55
N ALA A 118 -13.47 3.33 -2.67
CA ALA A 118 -14.24 3.42 -3.91
C ALA A 118 -14.66 2.04 -4.46
N ARG A 119 -13.96 0.96 -4.08
CA ARG A 119 -14.27 -0.43 -4.43
C ARG A 119 -15.05 -1.19 -3.37
N GLY A 120 -15.51 -0.51 -2.32
CA GLY A 120 -16.35 -1.09 -1.27
C GLY A 120 -15.57 -1.73 -0.12
N ALA A 121 -14.26 -1.49 -0.01
CA ALA A 121 -13.52 -1.89 1.16
C ALA A 121 -14.08 -1.21 2.42
N ARG A 122 -14.52 -2.02 3.40
CA ARG A 122 -15.03 -1.55 4.69
C ARG A 122 -13.97 -1.51 5.78
N LYS A 123 -12.83 -2.17 5.53
CA LYS A 123 -11.69 -2.27 6.43
C LYS A 123 -10.45 -2.57 5.59
N ILE A 124 -9.36 -1.87 5.88
CA ILE A 124 -8.08 -1.99 5.19
C ILE A 124 -7.06 -2.61 6.13
N GLN A 125 -6.26 -3.53 5.62
CA GLN A 125 -5.28 -4.30 6.38
C GLN A 125 -3.92 -4.30 5.67
N LEU A 126 -2.89 -4.56 6.44
CA LEU A 126 -1.52 -4.69 5.97
C LEU A 126 -0.73 -5.52 6.97
N MET A 127 0.43 -5.99 6.53
CA MET A 127 1.32 -6.80 7.36
C MET A 127 2.65 -6.08 7.55
N VAL A 128 3.05 -5.90 8.80
CA VAL A 128 4.38 -5.40 9.16
C VAL A 128 5.09 -6.49 9.96
N ARG A 129 6.38 -6.70 9.67
CA ARG A 129 7.21 -7.56 10.53
C ARG A 129 7.26 -6.95 11.93
N THR A 130 7.02 -7.75 12.96
CA THR A 130 6.98 -7.30 14.36
C THR A 130 8.27 -6.61 14.81
N THR A 131 9.41 -6.91 14.17
CA THR A 131 10.71 -6.29 14.42
C THR A 131 10.88 -4.91 13.79
N ASN A 132 9.98 -4.48 12.91
CA ASN A 132 10.08 -3.19 12.23
C ASN A 132 9.26 -2.12 12.96
N THR A 133 9.77 -1.71 14.13
CA THR A 133 9.12 -0.73 15.02
C THR A 133 8.88 0.62 14.36
N ASP A 134 9.74 1.04 13.43
CA ASP A 134 9.60 2.30 12.71
C ASP A 134 8.38 2.30 11.80
N VAL A 135 8.17 1.21 11.05
CA VAL A 135 7.00 1.05 10.17
C VAL A 135 5.72 0.85 10.99
N LEU A 136 5.78 0.10 12.09
CA LEU A 136 4.66 0.00 13.04
C LEU A 136 4.25 1.38 13.58
N GLY A 137 5.22 2.19 14.00
CA GLY A 137 4.97 3.55 14.47
C GLY A 137 4.44 4.48 13.37
N PHE A 138 4.89 4.31 12.12
CA PHE A 138 4.35 5.03 10.97
C PHE A 138 2.85 4.75 10.78
N TYR A 139 2.45 3.48 10.70
CA TYR A 139 1.04 3.12 10.52
C TYR A 139 0.18 3.44 11.75
N GLY A 140 0.73 3.33 12.96
CA GLY A 140 0.06 3.76 14.19
C GLY A 140 -0.33 5.24 14.17
N ARG A 141 0.54 6.12 13.65
CA ARG A 141 0.23 7.55 13.46
C ARG A 141 -0.85 7.81 12.40
N LEU A 142 -1.08 6.85 11.51
CA LEU A 142 -2.15 6.91 10.50
C LEU A 142 -3.47 6.29 11.01
N GLY A 143 -3.51 5.78 12.25
CA GLY A 143 -4.71 5.20 12.86
C GLY A 143 -4.87 3.69 12.65
N TYR A 144 -3.87 3.02 12.08
CA TYR A 144 -3.85 1.55 12.03
C TYR A 144 -3.51 0.98 13.40
N THR A 145 -4.23 -0.05 13.80
CA THR A 145 -4.05 -0.74 15.08
C THR A 145 -3.68 -2.21 14.85
N ASP A 146 -3.02 -2.83 15.84
CA ASP A 146 -2.88 -4.29 15.86
C ASP A 146 -4.28 -4.92 15.90
N GLN A 147 -4.47 -5.97 15.11
CA GLN A 147 -5.74 -6.68 14.96
C GLN A 147 -5.80 -7.95 15.83
N GLU A 148 -4.75 -8.21 16.62
CA GLU A 148 -4.65 -9.35 17.53
C GLU A 148 -4.89 -10.69 16.82
N CYS A 149 -4.38 -10.80 15.58
CA CYS A 149 -4.52 -12.00 14.75
C CYS A 149 -3.18 -12.48 14.20
N THR A 150 -3.01 -13.80 14.08
CA THR A 150 -1.81 -14.40 13.49
C THR A 150 -1.96 -14.53 11.98
N VAL A 151 -0.98 -14.04 11.23
CA VAL A 151 -0.85 -14.32 9.80
C VAL A 151 -0.30 -15.74 9.61
N LEU A 152 -1.10 -16.62 9.02
CA LEU A 152 -0.69 -17.97 8.66
C LEU A 152 -0.43 -18.04 7.15
N GLY A 153 0.68 -18.63 6.75
CA GLY A 153 1.05 -18.81 5.36
C GLY A 153 1.37 -20.27 5.04
N ARG A 154 1.01 -20.71 3.84
CA ARG A 154 1.40 -22.01 3.27
C ARG A 154 1.73 -21.80 1.80
N TRP A 155 2.87 -22.30 1.38
CA TRP A 155 3.21 -22.38 -0.05
C TRP A 155 2.29 -23.37 -0.74
N VAL A 156 1.71 -22.97 -1.87
CA VAL A 156 0.83 -23.80 -2.70
C VAL A 156 1.45 -23.89 -4.09
N GLU A 157 2.06 -25.05 -4.38
CA GLU A 157 2.85 -25.37 -5.58
C GLU A 157 3.97 -24.38 -5.93
N SER A 158 5.01 -24.90 -6.56
CA SER A 158 6.20 -24.16 -6.98
C SER A 158 6.76 -24.94 -8.15
N ASP A 159 6.36 -24.57 -9.36
CA ASP A 159 7.04 -25.02 -10.57
C ASP A 159 7.96 -23.89 -11.06
#